data_AF-A0A377V134-F1
#
_entry.id   AF-A0A377V134-F1
#
_cell.length_a   1.000
_cell.length_b   1.000
_cell.length_c   1.000
_cell.angle_alpha   90.00
_cell.angle_beta   90.00
_cell.angle_gamma   90.00
#
_symmetry.space_group_name_H-M   'P 1'
#
loop_
_entity.id
_entity.type
_entity.pdbx_description
1 polymer ?
#
loop_
_entity_poly.entity_id
_entity_poly.type
_entity_poly.pdbx_seq_one_letter_code
_entity_poly.pdbx_strand_id
1 'polypeptide(L)'
;MINVLIVDDDAMVAELNRLYVARVPGFRCSGSASTLSQAQEMINDPQQEIDLVLLDVYMQQDSGLDLLPTIRESGRAIDVIMITSAADAPRYRPRCITGWSIT
;
A
#
# COMPACT_ATOMS: atom_id res chain seq x y z
N MET A 1 -17.33 6.99 -5.08
CA MET A 1 -16.88 5.59 -5.18
C MET A 1 -15.37 5.65 -5.14
N ILE A 2 -14.71 4.93 -4.24
CA ILE A 2 -13.26 5.01 -4.02
C ILE A 2 -12.58 4.01 -4.95
N ASN A 3 -11.72 4.50 -5.83
CA ASN A 3 -10.94 3.70 -6.76
C ASN A 3 -9.62 3.27 -6.12
N VAL A 4 -9.46 1.96 -6.00
CA VAL A 4 -8.33 1.34 -5.30
C VAL A 4 -7.37 0.74 -6.31
N LEU A 5 -6.11 1.16 -6.28
CA LEU A 5 -5.00 0.50 -6.98
C LEU A 5 -4.31 -0.46 -6.01
N ILE A 6 -4.15 -1.72 -6.40
CA ILE A 6 -3.44 -2.73 -5.59
C ILE A 6 -2.02 -2.86 -6.15
N VAL A 7 -1.00 -2.78 -5.30
CA VAL A 7 0.42 -2.90 -5.68
C VAL A 7 1.01 -4.06 -4.89
N ASP A 8 1.21 -5.19 -5.56
CA ASP A 8 1.56 -6.47 -4.96
C ASP A 8 2.28 -7.36 -6.00
N ASP A 9 3.47 -7.88 -5.67
CA ASP A 9 4.27 -8.71 -6.60
C ASP A 9 3.70 -10.13 -6.75
N ASP A 10 2.87 -10.59 -5.79
CA ASP A 10 2.18 -11.86 -5.87
C ASP A 10 0.76 -11.68 -6.46
N ALA A 11 0.58 -12.13 -7.71
CA ALA A 11 -0.71 -12.06 -8.40
C ALA A 11 -1.85 -12.79 -7.65
N MET A 12 -1.54 -13.82 -6.86
CA MET A 12 -2.53 -14.53 -6.06
C MET A 12 -3.00 -13.68 -4.88
N VAL A 13 -2.08 -12.98 -4.20
CA VAL A 13 -2.40 -12.08 -3.09
C VAL A 13 -3.12 -10.84 -3.62
N ALA A 14 -2.69 -10.30 -4.76
CA ALA A 14 -3.36 -9.21 -5.45
C ALA A 14 -4.84 -9.52 -5.76
N GLU A 15 -5.13 -10.72 -6.30
CA GLU A 15 -6.50 -11.14 -6.60
C GLU A 15 -7.33 -11.35 -5.32
N LEU A 16 -6.72 -11.89 -4.27
CA LEU A 16 -7.38 -12.03 -2.97
C LEU A 16 -7.75 -10.65 -2.39
N ASN A 17 -6.83 -9.69 -2.42
CA ASN A 17 -7.06 -8.31 -2.01
C ASN A 17 -8.16 -7.64 -2.86
N ARG A 18 -8.17 -7.91 -4.18
CA ARG A 18 -9.22 -7.44 -5.08
C ARG A 18 -10.60 -7.93 -4.65
N LEU A 19 -10.71 -9.22 -4.30
CA LEU A 19 -11.95 -9.81 -3.80
C LEU A 19 -12.38 -9.19 -2.45
N TYR A 20 -11.44 -8.88 -1.56
CA TYR A 20 -11.76 -8.18 -0.31
C TYR A 20 -12.26 -6.76 -0.56
N VAL A 21 -11.58 -5.98 -1.40
CA VAL A 21 -12.00 -4.62 -1.77
C VAL A 21 -13.39 -4.62 -2.40
N ALA A 22 -13.66 -5.59 -3.29
CA ALA A 22 -14.97 -5.72 -3.94
C ALA A 22 -16.11 -6.05 -2.96
N ARG A 23 -15.81 -6.60 -1.78
CA ARG A 23 -16.81 -6.86 -0.72
C ARG A 23 -17.13 -5.63 0.11
N VAL A 24 -16.28 -4.60 0.09
CA VAL A 24 -16.51 -3.36 0.85
C VAL A 24 -17.35 -2.41 0.01
N PRO A 25 -18.59 -2.07 0.43
CA PRO A 25 -19.44 -1.16 -0.33
C PRO A 25 -18.78 0.23 -0.43
N GLY A 26 -18.78 0.78 -1.65
CA GLY A 26 -18.18 2.08 -1.93
C GLY A 26 -16.72 2.03 -2.39
N PHE A 27 -16.06 0.87 -2.34
CA PHE A 27 -14.71 0.66 -2.88
C PHE A 27 -14.77 -0.16 -4.17
N ARG A 28 -13.90 0.16 -5.12
CA ARG A 28 -13.75 -0.56 -6.38
C ARG A 28 -12.27 -0.70 -6.70
N CYS A 29 -11.84 -1.92 -7.04
CA CYS A 29 -10.50 -2.10 -7.58
C CYS A 29 -10.42 -1.53 -9.00
N SER A 30 -9.57 -0.52 -9.19
CA SER A 30 -9.28 0.15 -10.46
C SER A 30 -8.27 -0.63 -11.29
N GLY A 31 -7.32 -1.30 -10.61
CA GLY A 31 -6.29 -2.11 -11.24
C GLY A 31 -5.36 -2.75 -10.21
N SER A 32 -4.44 -3.58 -10.71
CA SER A 32 -3.35 -4.17 -9.93
C SER A 32 -2.03 -3.99 -10.67
N ALA A 33 -0.98 -3.59 -9.95
CA ALA A 33 0.38 -3.46 -10.45
C ALA A 33 1.29 -4.46 -9.72
N SER A 34 2.08 -5.21 -10.48
CA SER A 34 3.02 -6.19 -9.92
C SER A 34 4.42 -5.64 -9.70
N THR A 35 4.69 -4.43 -10.16
CA THR A 35 5.98 -3.74 -10.01
C THR A 35 5.78 -2.27 -9.72
N LEU A 36 6.78 -1.62 -9.13
CA LEU A 36 6.72 -0.18 -8.87
C LEU A 36 6.58 0.64 -10.16
N SER A 37 7.29 0.27 -11.22
CA SER A 37 7.19 0.99 -12.50
C SER A 37 5.77 0.95 -13.07
N GLN A 38 5.08 -0.21 -13.00
CA GLN A 38 3.67 -0.29 -13.41
C GLN A 38 2.78 0.58 -12.54
N ALA A 39 3.00 0.57 -11.22
CA ALA A 39 2.22 1.41 -10.32
C ALA A 39 2.43 2.90 -10.63
N GLN A 40 3.67 3.32 -10.91
CA GLN A 40 3.98 4.70 -11.32
C GLN A 40 3.32 5.07 -12.64
N GLU A 41 3.34 4.20 -13.65
CA GLU A 41 2.64 4.43 -14.92
C GLU A 41 1.14 4.61 -14.71
N MET A 42 0.52 3.77 -13.88
CA MET A 42 -0.91 3.86 -13.55
C MET A 42 -1.27 5.12 -12.76
N ILE A 43 -0.44 5.52 -11.79
CA ILE A 43 -0.66 6.74 -10.98
C ILE A 43 -0.53 8.00 -11.84
N ASN A 44 0.44 8.02 -12.74
CA ASN A 44 0.67 9.14 -13.66
C ASN A 44 -0.31 9.19 -14.83
N ASP A 45 -1.05 8.11 -15.09
CA ASP A 45 -2.08 8.10 -16.13
C ASP A 45 -3.27 8.99 -15.70
N PRO A 46 -3.52 10.11 -16.41
CA PRO A 46 -4.62 11.00 -16.08
C PRO A 46 -6.00 10.38 -16.37
N GLN A 47 -6.08 9.31 -17.16
CA GLN A 47 -7.31 8.60 -17.43
C GLN A 47 -7.71 7.66 -16.28
N GLN A 48 -6.76 7.26 -15.43
CA GLN A 48 -7.05 6.47 -14.24
C GLN A 48 -7.34 7.38 -13.06
N GLU A 49 -8.56 7.30 -12.55
CA GLU A 49 -8.90 7.85 -11.25
C GLU A 49 -8.50 6.83 -10.19
N ILE A 50 -7.59 7.22 -9.31
CA ILE A 50 -7.11 6.42 -8.18
C ILE A 50 -7.25 7.32 -6.96
N ASP A 51 -8.02 6.85 -5.98
CA ASP A 51 -8.27 7.55 -4.72
C ASP A 51 -7.48 6.90 -3.58
N LEU A 52 -7.20 5.60 -3.70
CA LEU A 52 -6.51 4.81 -2.70
C LEU A 52 -5.52 3.85 -3.35
N VAL A 53 -4.32 3.74 -2.78
CA VAL A 53 -3.32 2.72 -3.15
C VAL A 53 -3.15 1.75 -1.98
N LEU A 54 -3.35 0.47 -2.26
CA LEU A 54 -3.08 -0.65 -1.36
C LEU A 54 -1.71 -1.20 -1.72
N LEU A 55 -0.70 -0.84 -0.94
CA LEU A 55 0.71 -1.13 -1.19
C LEU A 55 1.22 -2.24 -0.27
N ASP A 56 1.73 -3.34 -0.81
CA ASP A 56 2.46 -4.31 0.01
C ASP A 56 3.87 -3.81 0.33
N VAL A 57 4.25 -3.88 1.60
CA VAL A 57 5.59 -3.52 2.08
C VAL A 57 6.61 -4.63 1.80
N TYR A 58 6.16 -5.88 1.62
CA TYR A 58 7.02 -7.05 1.43
C TYR A 58 7.35 -7.39 -0.02
N MET A 59 7.33 -6.40 -0.93
CA MET A 59 7.78 -6.62 -2.30
C MET A 59 9.27 -6.99 -2.33
N GLN A 60 9.60 -8.08 -3.02
CA GLN A 60 10.97 -8.64 -2.99
C GLN A 60 12.01 -7.78 -3.72
N GLN A 61 11.59 -6.96 -4.69
CA GLN A 61 12.49 -6.31 -5.64
C GLN A 61 12.75 -4.83 -5.35
N ASP A 62 11.75 -4.10 -4.87
CA ASP A 62 11.84 -2.66 -4.62
C ASP A 62 11.16 -2.28 -3.31
N SER A 63 11.63 -1.22 -2.66
CA SER A 63 10.97 -0.70 -1.46
C SER A 63 9.65 -0.05 -1.87
N GLY A 64 8.51 -0.62 -1.47
CA GLY A 64 7.18 -0.05 -1.73
C GLY A 64 7.08 1.44 -1.39
N LEU A 65 7.88 1.89 -0.42
CA LEU A 65 7.98 3.28 0.02
C LEU A 65 8.49 4.24 -1.06
N ASP A 66 9.22 3.74 -2.07
CA ASP A 66 9.73 4.55 -3.20
C ASP A 66 8.61 5.03 -4.13
N LEU A 67 7.39 4.49 -3.97
CA LEU A 67 6.19 4.99 -4.66
C LEU A 67 5.62 6.26 -4.01
N LEU A 68 5.86 6.47 -2.71
CA LEU A 68 5.29 7.60 -1.96
C LEU A 68 5.76 8.97 -2.49
N PRO A 69 7.04 9.19 -2.83
CA PRO A 69 7.48 10.43 -3.47
C PRO A 69 6.75 10.70 -4.79
N THR A 70 6.64 9.70 -5.67
CA THR A 70 5.96 9.84 -6.96
C THR A 70 4.48 10.20 -6.81
N ILE A 71 3.78 9.57 -5.86
CA ILE A 71 2.37 9.89 -5.56
C ILE A 71 2.26 11.34 -5.07
N ARG A 72 3.17 11.78 -4.18
CA ARG A 72 3.17 13.16 -3.67
C ARG A 72 3.51 14.18 -4.76
N GLU A 73 4.41 13.85 -5.67
CA GLU A 73 4.80 14.68 -6.82
C GLU A 73 3.69 14.77 -7.87
N SER A 74 2.86 13.73 -8.01
CA SER A 74 1.70 13.75 -8.92
C SER A 74 0.67 14.83 -8.55
N GLY A 75 0.71 15.36 -7.32
CA GLY A 75 -0.22 16.38 -6.82
C GLY A 75 -1.66 15.88 -6.67
N ARG A 76 -1.92 14.58 -6.84
CA ARG A 76 -3.23 13.94 -6.70
C ARG A 76 -3.49 13.62 -5.23
N ALA A 77 -4.74 13.76 -4.79
CA ALA A 77 -5.16 13.41 -3.43
C ALA A 77 -5.39 11.89 -3.34
N ILE A 78 -4.28 11.14 -3.34
CA ILE A 78 -4.28 9.67 -3.26
C ILE A 78 -3.89 9.26 -1.85
N ASP A 79 -4.77 8.52 -1.17
CA ASP A 79 -4.43 7.89 0.10
C ASP A 79 -3.62 6.62 -0.14
N VAL A 80 -2.69 6.30 0.76
CA VAL A 80 -1.89 5.06 0.68
C VAL A 80 -2.10 4.25 1.95
N ILE A 81 -2.61 3.03 1.79
CA ILE A 81 -2.71 2.03 2.85
C ILE A 81 -1.64 0.98 2.58
N MET A 82 -0.69 0.88 3.51
CA MET A 82 0.32 -0.16 3.49
C MET A 82 -0.26 -1.45 4.07
N ILE A 83 -0.19 -2.54 3.32
CA ILE A 83 -0.42 -3.89 3.83
C ILE A 83 0.93 -4.42 4.27
N THR A 84 1.01 -4.81 5.54
CA THR A 84 2.13 -5.57 6.08
C THR A 84 1.60 -6.93 6.50
N SER A 85 2.24 -8.02 6.10
CA SER A 85 1.89 -9.32 6.68
C SER A 85 2.12 -9.26 8.20
N ALA A 86 1.10 -9.60 8.99
CA ALA A 86 1.16 -9.56 10.45
C ALA A 86 2.14 -10.59 11.06
N ALA A 87 2.85 -11.36 10.23
CA ALA A 87 3.88 -12.29 10.66
C ALA A 87 5.16 -11.58 11.17
N ASP A 88 5.32 -10.30 10.85
CA ASP A 88 6.36 -9.44 11.42
C ASP A 88 5.77 -8.13 11.96
N ALA A 89 4.65 -8.25 12.70
CA ALA A 89 4.56 -7.40 13.88
C ALA A 89 5.85 -7.66 14.65
N PRO A 90 6.73 -6.65 14.89
CA PRO A 90 7.83 -6.86 15.80
C PRO A 90 7.17 -7.41 17.03
N ARG A 91 7.61 -8.58 17.45
CA ARG A 91 7.30 -9.11 18.76
C ARG A 91 7.86 -8.09 19.74
N TYR A 92 7.11 -7.01 19.97
CA TYR A 92 7.30 -6.01 21.01
C TYR A 92 7.02 -6.79 22.28
N ARG A 93 8.00 -7.59 22.66
CA ARG A 93 8.19 -8.02 24.02
C ARG A 93 8.61 -6.73 24.71
N PRO A 94 7.77 -6.12 25.57
CA PRO A 94 8.21 -4.97 26.31
C PRO A 94 9.35 -5.47 27.21
N ARG A 95 10.60 -5.26 26.78
CA ARG A 95 11.70 -5.25 27.72
C ARG A 95 11.51 -3.92 28.46
N CYS A 96 10.68 -3.97 29.50
CA CYS A 96 10.75 -3.02 30.59
C CYS A 96 12.19 -3.05 31.11
N ILE A 97 13.01 -2.14 30.61
CA ILE A 97 14.19 -1.68 31.31
C ILE A 97 13.77 -0.36 31.92
N THR A 98 13.43 -0.48 33.19
CA THR A 98 13.27 0.60 34.15
C THR A 98 14.40 1.62 34.04
N GLY A 99 14.01 2.90 34.02
CA GLY A 99 14.83 3.99 34.53
C GLY A 99 15.45 4.86 33.45
N TRP A 100 14.84 6.01 33.18
CA TRP A 100 15.52 7.25 33.54
C TRP A 100 14.56 8.38 33.84
N SER A 101 14.82 8.97 35.01
CA SER A 101 14.12 10.11 35.59
C SER A 101 14.34 11.36 34.76
N ILE A 102 13.29 12.15 34.70
CA ILE A 102 13.30 13.56 34.36
C ILE A 102 13.79 14.30 35.61
N THR A 103 14.95 14.94 35.56
CA THR A 103 15.28 16.26 36.15
C THR A 103 16.61 16.70 35.56
#